data_AF-A0A651F480-F1
#
_entry.id   AF-A0A651F480-F1
#
_cell.length_a   1.000
_cell.length_b   1.000
_cell.length_c   1.000
_cell.angle_alpha   90.00
_cell.angle_beta   90.00
_cell.angle_gamma   90.00
#
_symmetry.space_group_name_H-M   'P 1'
#
loop_
_entity.id
_entity.type
_entity.pdbx_description
1 polymer ?
#
loop_
_entity_poly.entity_id
_entity_poly.type
_entity_poly.pdbx_seq_one_letter_code
_entity_poly.pdbx_strand_id
1 'polypeptide(L)'
;MKARWKSVLGIGIGVLGLASVYILQRELFYSGFYDTGAGTTKLPDFDNLKFVFSKLIRFLINDGCSLLIIYGLFRRDDFMQFGFRLFLIELLILLPIYFSLTIFAFEQTRFFLQHLHRLVVNPVLMMLLIPAFYYQITLEKQSPNKQD
;
A
#
# COMPACT_ATOMS: atom_id res chain seq x y z
N MET A 1 -21.97 -20.86 9.45
CA MET A 1 -21.26 -20.06 10.48
C MET A 1 -19.73 -20.14 10.42
N LYS A 2 -19.09 -21.31 10.24
CA LYS A 2 -17.61 -21.46 10.18
C LYS A 2 -16.90 -20.60 9.12
N ALA A 3 -17.56 -20.28 8.01
CA ALA A 3 -16.98 -19.44 6.95
C ALA A 3 -16.80 -17.97 7.35
N ARG A 4 -17.69 -17.40 8.19
CA ARG A 4 -17.62 -15.99 8.62
C ARG A 4 -16.43 -15.71 9.53
N TRP A 5 -16.08 -16.65 10.43
CA TRP A 5 -14.95 -16.49 11.34
C TRP A 5 -13.60 -16.51 10.64
N LYS A 6 -13.42 -17.32 9.60
CA LYS A 6 -12.17 -17.31 8.81
C LYS A 6 -11.93 -15.95 8.13
N SER A 7 -13.00 -15.28 7.68
CA SER A 7 -12.91 -13.91 7.13
C SER A 7 -12.53 -12.88 8.19
N VAL A 8 -13.16 -12.95 9.36
CA VAL A 8 -12.87 -12.04 10.48
C VAL A 8 -11.43 -12.21 10.98
N LEU A 9 -10.95 -13.47 11.03
CA LEU A 9 -9.55 -13.77 11.36
C LEU A 9 -8.58 -13.21 10.31
N GLY A 10 -8.87 -13.37 9.02
CA GLY A 10 -8.03 -12.80 7.95
C GLY A 10 -7.93 -11.28 8.01
N ILE A 11 -9.06 -10.60 8.27
CA ILE A 11 -9.09 -9.14 8.46
C ILE A 11 -8.29 -8.76 9.71
N GLY A 12 -8.48 -9.48 10.83
CA GLY A 12 -7.75 -9.23 12.07
C GLY A 12 -6.24 -9.37 11.90
N ILE A 13 -5.78 -10.41 11.21
CA ILE A 13 -4.36 -10.62 10.89
C ILE A 13 -3.84 -9.50 10.00
N GLY A 14 -4.58 -9.10 8.96
CA GLY A 14 -4.18 -8.00 8.08
C GLY A 14 -4.07 -6.66 8.81
N VAL A 15 -5.02 -6.35 9.70
CA VAL A 15 -4.99 -5.13 10.53
C VAL A 15 -3.82 -5.16 11.51
N LEU A 16 -3.58 -6.30 12.17
CA LEU A 16 -2.43 -6.47 13.07
C LEU A 16 -1.10 -6.37 12.33
N GLY A 17 -1.02 -6.90 11.10
CA GLY A 17 0.14 -6.75 10.22
C GLY A 17 0.43 -5.29 9.89
N LEU A 18 -0.60 -4.55 9.47
CA LEU A 18 -0.50 -3.09 9.22
C LEU A 18 -0.07 -2.32 10.48
N ALA A 19 -0.67 -2.62 11.63
CA ALA A 19 -0.33 -1.99 12.90
C ALA A 19 1.12 -2.28 13.31
N SER A 20 1.59 -3.50 13.09
CA SER A 20 2.98 -3.90 13.39
C SER A 20 3.98 -3.15 12.52
N VAL A 21 3.72 -3.02 11.21
CA VAL A 21 4.57 -2.23 10.30
C VAL A 21 4.58 -0.74 10.68
N TYR A 22 3.46 -0.23 11.18
CA TYR A 22 3.35 1.15 11.66
C TYR A 22 4.16 1.37 12.94
N ILE A 23 4.03 0.49 13.93
CA ILE A 23 4.73 0.61 15.22
C ILE A 23 6.24 0.41 15.04
N LEU A 24 6.63 -0.61 14.29
CA LEU A 24 8.03 -0.95 14.04
C LEU A 24 8.67 -0.05 12.97
N GLN A 25 7.93 0.94 12.45
CA GLN A 25 8.42 1.88 11.44
C GLN A 25 9.69 2.61 11.85
N ARG A 26 9.77 3.03 13.12
CA ARG A 26 10.89 3.84 13.61
C ARG A 26 12.15 3.02 13.91
N GLU A 27 11.98 1.75 14.26
CA GLU A 27 13.08 0.88 14.72
C GLU A 27 13.63 -0.02 13.60
N LEU A 28 12.77 -0.56 12.73
CA LEU A 28 13.16 -1.52 11.71
C LEU A 28 13.46 -0.90 10.34
N PHE A 29 13.01 0.33 10.09
CA PHE A 29 13.11 0.94 8.78
C PHE A 29 13.97 2.19 8.86
N TYR A 30 15.04 2.20 8.07
CA TYR A 30 16.00 3.29 8.02
C TYR A 30 15.29 4.62 7.74
N SER A 31 15.19 5.47 8.76
CA SER A 31 14.45 6.72 8.71
C SER A 31 15.37 7.87 8.30
N GLY A 32 16.02 7.76 7.13
CA GLY A 32 16.86 8.85 6.58
C GLY A 32 16.13 10.19 6.42
N PHE A 33 14.80 10.22 6.55
CA PHE A 33 13.97 11.42 6.45
C PHE A 33 13.82 12.24 7.76
N TYR A 34 14.18 11.70 8.93
CA TYR A 34 13.76 12.29 10.21
C TYR A 34 14.91 12.78 11.12
N ASP A 35 16.17 12.43 10.83
CA ASP A 35 17.31 12.86 11.66
C ASP A 35 17.93 14.20 11.26
N THR A 36 17.55 14.75 10.11
CA THR A 36 17.95 16.11 9.74
C THR A 36 16.77 17.04 9.95
N GLY A 37 16.83 17.84 11.02
CA GLY A 37 15.84 18.85 11.36
C GLY A 37 15.43 19.71 10.17
N ALA A 38 14.25 20.32 10.27
CA ALA A 38 13.46 20.96 9.20
C ALA A 38 14.14 22.04 8.31
N GLY A 39 15.47 22.23 8.37
CA GLY A 39 16.24 23.22 7.63
C GLY A 39 17.33 22.69 6.68
N THR A 40 17.53 21.38 6.49
CA THR A 40 18.56 20.88 5.57
C THR A 40 18.02 20.65 4.16
N THR A 41 18.58 21.39 3.19
CA THR A 41 18.29 21.25 1.75
C THR A 41 18.94 20.01 1.13
N LYS A 42 20.02 19.49 1.72
CA LYS A 42 20.74 18.32 1.20
C LYS A 42 20.08 17.02 1.65
N LEU A 43 19.98 16.04 0.74
CA LEU A 43 19.81 14.64 1.11
C LEU A 43 20.82 14.32 2.23
N PRO A 44 20.40 13.89 3.44
CA PRO A 44 21.34 13.33 4.40
C PRO A 44 22.20 12.25 3.73
N ASP A 45 23.42 12.02 4.21
CA ASP A 45 24.22 10.87 3.77
C ASP A 45 23.51 9.58 4.21
N PHE A 46 22.59 9.10 3.38
CA PHE A 46 21.86 7.87 3.60
C PHE A 46 22.34 6.78 2.64
N ASP A 47 22.46 5.58 3.19
CA ASP A 47 22.76 4.39 2.40
C ASP A 47 21.56 4.08 1.48
N ASN A 48 21.72 4.40 0.19
CA ASN A 48 20.69 4.23 -0.84
C ASN A 48 20.15 2.80 -0.88
N LEU A 49 20.99 1.78 -0.63
CA LEU A 49 20.55 0.39 -0.60
C LEU A 49 19.66 0.12 0.61
N LYS A 50 20.07 0.55 1.82
CA LYS A 50 19.24 0.41 3.03
C LYS A 50 17.91 1.13 2.91
N PHE A 51 17.88 2.31 2.27
CA PHE A 51 16.66 3.05 2.01
C PHE A 51 15.71 2.27 1.09
N VAL A 52 16.20 1.82 -0.07
CA VAL A 52 15.40 1.07 -1.05
C VAL A 52 14.86 -0.22 -0.44
N PHE A 53 15.71 -1.02 0.22
CA PHE A 53 15.29 -2.27 0.86
C PHE A 53 14.25 -2.04 1.97
N SER A 54 14.47 -1.04 2.83
CA SER A 54 13.51 -0.69 3.88
C SER A 54 12.14 -0.33 3.30
N LYS A 55 12.10 0.51 2.26
CA LYS A 55 10.85 0.92 1.62
C LYS A 55 10.19 -0.23 0.87
N LEU A 56 10.96 -1.09 0.20
CA LEU A 56 10.46 -2.26 -0.53
C LEU A 56 9.81 -3.27 0.42
N ILE A 57 10.47 -3.63 1.53
CA ILE A 57 9.90 -4.57 2.51
C ILE A 57 8.60 -4.00 3.10
N ARG A 58 8.59 -2.72 3.45
CA ARG A 58 7.39 -2.03 3.94
C ARG A 58 6.25 -2.07 2.93
N PHE A 59 6.55 -1.78 1.67
CA PHE A 59 5.59 -1.84 0.57
C PHE A 59 4.96 -3.24 0.47
N LEU A 60 5.79 -4.28 0.40
CA LEU A 60 5.32 -5.67 0.28
C LEU A 60 4.43 -6.10 1.45
N ILE A 61 4.81 -5.76 2.69
CA ILE A 61 4.01 -6.14 3.86
C ILE A 61 2.69 -5.36 3.90
N ASN A 62 2.72 -4.05 3.67
CA ASN A 62 1.52 -3.21 3.74
C ASN A 62 0.47 -3.60 2.71
N ASP A 63 0.88 -3.73 1.45
CA ASP A 63 -0.04 -4.04 0.37
C ASP A 63 -0.43 -5.52 0.39
N GLY A 64 0.47 -6.41 0.79
CA GLY A 64 0.15 -7.81 1.06
C GLY A 64 -0.92 -7.94 2.15
N CYS A 65 -0.80 -7.19 3.26
CA CYS A 65 -1.83 -7.14 4.29
C CYS A 65 -3.14 -6.54 3.76
N SER A 66 -3.07 -5.52 2.92
CA SER A 66 -4.26 -4.90 2.32
C SER A 66 -4.99 -5.86 1.38
N LEU A 67 -4.28 -6.65 0.59
CA LEU A 67 -4.84 -7.74 -0.20
C LEU A 67 -5.52 -8.81 0.66
N LEU A 68 -4.91 -9.18 1.80
CA LEU A 68 -5.55 -10.11 2.76
C LEU A 68 -6.84 -9.54 3.34
N ILE A 69 -6.88 -8.24 3.62
CA ILE A 69 -8.08 -7.54 4.09
C ILE A 69 -9.16 -7.56 3.00
N ILE A 70 -8.82 -7.20 1.76
CA ILE A 70 -9.73 -7.23 0.61
C ILE A 70 -10.31 -8.65 0.42
N TYR A 71 -9.45 -9.67 0.45
CA TYR A 71 -9.86 -11.06 0.35
C TYR A 71 -10.80 -11.46 1.49
N GLY A 72 -10.47 -11.07 2.73
CA GLY A 72 -11.30 -11.33 3.91
C GLY A 72 -12.67 -10.66 3.84
N LEU A 73 -12.72 -9.42 3.33
CA LEU A 73 -13.91 -8.57 3.28
C LEU A 73 -14.91 -9.04 2.22
N PHE A 74 -14.43 -9.33 1.01
CA PHE A 74 -15.30 -9.63 -0.12
C PHE A 74 -15.36 -11.11 -0.50
N ARG A 75 -14.29 -11.88 -0.23
CA ARG A 75 -14.17 -13.31 -0.57
C ARG A 75 -14.48 -13.64 -2.04
N ARG A 76 -14.18 -12.72 -2.96
CA ARG A 76 -14.36 -12.88 -4.40
C ARG A 76 -13.00 -12.92 -5.07
N ASP A 77 -12.77 -13.94 -5.88
CA ASP A 77 -11.52 -14.10 -6.62
C ASP A 77 -11.33 -12.98 -7.65
N ASP A 78 -12.41 -12.46 -8.24
CA ASP A 78 -12.37 -11.33 -9.18
C ASP A 78 -11.70 -10.09 -8.57
N PHE A 79 -12.08 -9.74 -7.34
CA PHE A 79 -11.53 -8.58 -6.62
C PHE A 79 -10.12 -8.84 -6.13
N MET A 80 -9.81 -10.08 -5.74
CA MET A 80 -8.45 -10.48 -5.38
C MET A 80 -7.50 -10.37 -6.58
N GLN A 81 -7.91 -10.85 -7.75
CA GLN A 81 -7.12 -10.73 -8.97
C GLN A 81 -6.95 -9.27 -9.41
N PHE A 82 -7.99 -8.44 -9.26
CA PHE A 82 -7.88 -7.01 -9.52
C PHE A 82 -6.88 -6.33 -8.59
N GLY A 83 -7.01 -6.56 -7.28
CA GLY A 83 -6.06 -6.07 -6.29
C GLY A 83 -4.64 -6.54 -6.61
N PHE A 84 -4.44 -7.82 -6.90
CA PHE A 84 -3.11 -8.34 -7.21
C PHE A 84 -2.49 -7.71 -8.47
N ARG A 85 -3.27 -7.44 -9.51
CA ARG A 85 -2.78 -6.69 -10.68
C ARG A 85 -2.37 -5.26 -10.32
N LEU A 86 -3.13 -4.60 -9.45
CA LEU A 86 -2.79 -3.26 -8.97
C LEU A 86 -1.50 -3.28 -8.16
N PHE A 87 -1.33 -4.28 -7.30
CA PHE A 87 -0.11 -4.49 -6.52
C PHE A 87 1.11 -4.65 -7.43
N LEU A 88 0.99 -5.39 -8.53
CA LEU A 88 2.08 -5.52 -9.50
C LEU A 88 2.39 -4.19 -10.20
N ILE A 89 1.37 -3.40 -10.53
CA ILE A 89 1.55 -2.06 -11.12
C ILE A 89 2.28 -1.14 -10.13
N GLU A 90 1.88 -1.16 -8.86
CA GLU A 90 2.54 -0.39 -7.81
C GLU A 90 4.00 -0.82 -7.65
N LEU A 91 4.27 -2.12 -7.61
CA LEU A 91 5.60 -2.69 -7.43
C LEU A 91 6.53 -2.45 -8.62
N LEU A 92 6.05 -2.62 -9.85
CA LEU A 92 6.89 -2.62 -11.06
C LEU A 92 6.99 -1.24 -11.72
N ILE A 93 6.03 -0.35 -11.49
CA ILE A 93 5.98 0.95 -12.17
C ILE A 93 6.12 2.07 -11.15
N LEU A 94 5.20 2.16 -10.18
CA LEU A 94 5.15 3.32 -9.28
C LEU A 94 6.32 3.33 -8.29
N LEU A 95 6.74 2.17 -7.78
CA LEU A 95 7.83 2.05 -6.82
C LEU A 95 9.20 2.41 -7.43
N PRO A 96 9.57 1.94 -8.65
CA PRO A 96 10.76 2.41 -9.34
C PRO A 96 10.73 3.90 -9.67
N ILE A 97 9.58 4.44 -10.08
CA ILE A 97 9.41 5.89 -10.29
C ILE A 97 9.66 6.64 -8.98
N TYR A 98 9.07 6.18 -7.88
CA TYR A 98 9.26 6.77 -6.55
C TYR A 98 10.74 6.79 -6.15
N PHE A 99 11.47 5.68 -6.32
CA PHE A 99 12.90 5.63 -6.01
C PHE A 99 13.72 6.54 -6.92
N SER A 100 13.44 6.55 -8.23
CA SER A 100 14.15 7.38 -9.19
C SER A 100 14.00 8.87 -8.87
N LEU A 101 12.77 9.32 -8.59
CA LEU A 101 12.50 10.71 -8.21
C LEU A 101 13.15 11.07 -6.87
N THR A 102 13.17 10.13 -5.91
CA THR A 102 13.79 10.36 -4.60
C THR A 102 15.30 10.50 -4.69
N ILE A 103 15.96 9.74 -5.58
CA ILE A 103 17.43 9.75 -5.70
C ILE A 103 17.92 10.90 -6.58
N PHE A 104 17.25 11.17 -7.71
CA PHE A 104 17.77 12.09 -8.73
C PHE A 104 17.14 13.49 -8.72
N ALA A 105 15.93 13.66 -8.17
CA ALA A 105 15.15 14.89 -8.32
C ALA A 105 14.44 15.32 -7.02
N PHE A 106 15.02 14.98 -5.86
CA PHE A 106 14.37 15.15 -4.56
C PHE A 106 13.95 16.59 -4.26
N GLU A 107 14.86 17.56 -4.45
CA GLU A 107 14.60 18.96 -4.10
C GLU A 107 13.46 19.55 -4.94
N GLN A 108 13.46 19.28 -6.25
CA GLN A 108 12.47 19.82 -7.19
C GLN A 108 11.10 19.14 -7.03
N THR A 109 11.10 17.85 -6.64
CA THR A 109 9.88 17.04 -6.56
C THR A 109 9.42 16.76 -5.15
N ARG A 110 9.99 17.41 -4.12
CA ARG A 110 9.72 17.11 -2.70
C ARG A 110 8.23 17.07 -2.34
N PHE A 111 7.45 18.04 -2.80
CA PHE A 111 6.00 18.07 -2.57
C PHE A 111 5.29 16.89 -3.26
N PHE A 112 5.65 16.60 -4.50
CA PHE A 112 5.09 15.48 -5.25
C PHE A 112 5.49 14.13 -4.64
N LEU A 113 6.74 13.98 -4.20
CA LEU A 113 7.26 12.80 -3.52
C LEU A 113 6.51 12.47 -2.24
N GLN A 114 6.06 13.46 -1.47
CA GLN A 114 5.21 13.21 -0.29
C GLN A 114 3.84 12.63 -0.66
N HIS A 115 3.27 13.06 -1.79
CA HIS A 115 2.00 12.51 -2.29
C HIS A 115 2.20 11.11 -2.86
N LEU A 116 3.21 10.91 -3.70
CA LEU A 116 3.61 9.59 -4.19
C LEU A 116 3.93 8.63 -3.05
N HIS A 117 4.59 9.10 -1.98
CA HIS A 117 4.92 8.26 -0.84
C HIS A 117 3.67 7.68 -0.18
N ARG A 118 2.63 8.49 0.01
CA ARG A 118 1.35 8.03 0.55
C ARG A 118 0.60 7.13 -0.41
N LEU A 119 0.76 7.32 -1.71
CA LEU A 119 0.09 6.52 -2.72
C LEU A 119 0.73 5.13 -2.86
N VAL A 120 2.06 5.07 -2.85
CA VAL A 120 2.84 3.86 -3.12
C VAL A 120 3.22 3.12 -1.85
N VAL A 121 3.88 3.77 -0.90
CA VAL A 121 4.47 3.07 0.25
C VAL A 121 3.46 2.85 1.38
N ASN A 122 2.51 3.77 1.51
CA ASN A 122 1.32 3.51 2.30
C ASN A 122 0.28 2.87 1.39
N PRO A 123 -0.55 1.94 1.91
CA PRO A 123 -1.50 1.18 1.11
C PRO A 123 -2.73 2.01 0.72
N VAL A 124 -2.60 3.30 0.44
CA VAL A 124 -3.75 4.18 0.17
C VAL A 124 -4.47 3.75 -1.11
N LEU A 125 -3.72 3.40 -2.15
CA LEU A 125 -4.30 2.98 -3.42
C LEU A 125 -4.99 1.61 -3.29
N MET A 126 -4.41 0.66 -2.55
CA MET A 126 -5.09 -0.58 -2.16
C MET A 126 -6.35 -0.35 -1.32
N MET A 127 -6.28 0.52 -0.33
CA MET A 127 -7.43 0.83 0.54
C MET A 127 -8.56 1.52 -0.24
N LEU A 128 -8.24 2.25 -1.31
CA LEU A 128 -9.23 2.84 -2.23
C LEU A 128 -10.03 1.76 -3.00
N LEU A 129 -9.51 0.56 -3.16
CA LEU A 129 -10.25 -0.55 -3.78
C LEU A 129 -11.43 -1.01 -2.94
N ILE A 130 -11.37 -0.88 -1.61
CA ILE A 130 -12.44 -1.30 -0.73
C ILE A 130 -13.77 -0.58 -1.05
N PRO A 131 -13.85 0.78 -1.04
CA PRO A 131 -15.07 1.46 -1.42
C PRO A 131 -15.43 1.24 -2.90
N ALA A 132 -14.45 1.11 -3.80
CA ALA A 132 -14.70 0.85 -5.22
C ALA A 132 -15.42 -0.51 -5.44
N PHE A 133 -14.95 -1.57 -4.80
CA PHE A 133 -15.59 -2.89 -4.87
C PHE A 133 -16.96 -2.90 -4.19
N TYR A 134 -17.13 -2.15 -3.10
CA TYR A 134 -18.43 -1.99 -2.47
C TYR A 134 -19.44 -1.31 -3.41
N TYR A 135 -19.00 -0.29 -4.15
CA TYR A 135 -19.81 0.36 -5.18
C TYR A 135 -20.16 -0.60 -6.32
N GLN A 136 -19.18 -1.39 -6.80
CA GLN A 136 -19.42 -2.39 -7.85
C GLN A 136 -20.49 -3.43 -7.44
N ILE A 137 -20.40 -3.98 -6.22
CA ILE A 137 -21.43 -4.90 -5.70
C ILE A 137 -22.80 -4.23 -5.66
N THR A 138 -22.86 -2.95 -5.32
CA THR A 138 -24.13 -2.20 -5.24
C THR A 138 -24.76 -2.06 -6.63
N LEU A 139 -23.96 -1.76 -7.65
CA LEU A 139 -24.41 -1.68 -9.04
C LEU A 139 -24.87 -3.05 -9.59
N GLU A 140 -24.15 -4.13 -9.27
CA GLU A 140 -24.53 -5.49 -9.68
C GLU A 140 -25.91 -5.88 -9.11
N LYS A 141 -26.19 -5.53 -7.85
CA LYS A 141 -27.49 -5.79 -7.21
C LYS A 141 -28.64 -4.98 -7.81
N GLN A 142 -28.35 -3.80 -8.37
CA GLN A 142 -29.34 -2.91 -8.98
C GLN A 142 -29.65 -3.23 -10.46
N SER A 143 -28.95 -4.21 -11.06
CA SER A 143 -29.22 -4.67 -12.43
C SER A 143 -29.92 -6.04 -12.46
N PRO A 144 -31.19 -6.17 -12.04
CA PRO A 144 -31.90 -7.46 -12.03
C PRO A 144 -32.24 -8.02 -13.42
N ASN A 145 -31.87 -7.37 -14.53
CA ASN A 145 -32.22 -7.84 -15.87
C ASN A 145 -31.02 -7.79 -16.85
N LYS A 146 -30.21 -8.85 -16.83
CA LYS A 146 -29.43 -9.34 -17.98
C LYS A 146 -29.58 -10.87 -18.04
N GLN A 147 -30.83 -11.31 -18.16
CA GLN A 147 -31.15 -12.56 -18.83
C GLN A 147 -31.92 -12.15 -20.09
N ASP A 148 -31.19 -12.01 -21.19
CA ASP A 148 -31.62 -12.16 -22.58
C ASP A 148 -30.35 -12.26 -23.45
#